data_AF-A0A536CGY7-F1
#
_entry.id   AF-A0A536CGY7-F1
#
_cell.length_a   1.000
_cell.length_b   1.000
_cell.length_c   1.000
_cell.angle_alpha   90.00
_cell.angle_beta   90.00
_cell.angle_gamma   90.00
#
_symmetry.space_group_name_H-M   'P 1'
#
loop_
_entity.id
_entity.type
_entity.pdbx_description
1 polymer ?
#
loop_
_entity_poly.entity_id
_entity_poly.type
_entity_poly.pdbx_seq_one_letter_code
_entity_poly.pdbx_strand_id
1 'polypeptide(L)'
;MRLEVGTLDEPMGGGYWFGDRRLVMLRGTQEEAAVHELAHAWWDSQREAQRDALMDLLRELGARPPAEYPRIAELATVYCHGIKTQKDPSSPTGYWRGMLAEDNDHETFAGFCSGVMADAAQMPPALRAFYRGFLRT
;
A
#
# COMPACT_ATOMS: atom_id res chain seq x y z
N MET A 1 -4.08 1.63 19.65
CA MET A 1 -3.40 0.68 18.74
C MET A 1 -2.28 0.05 19.52
N ARG A 2 -2.04 -1.25 19.31
CA ARG A 2 -0.92 -2.00 19.90
C ARG A 2 0.06 -2.42 18.81
N LEU A 3 1.35 -2.46 19.14
CA LEU A 3 2.42 -2.94 18.27
C LEU A 3 3.07 -4.17 18.91
N GLU A 4 3.19 -5.24 18.14
CA GLU A 4 3.96 -6.44 18.49
C GLU A 4 5.03 -6.66 17.42
N VAL A 5 6.28 -6.92 17.82
CA VAL A 5 7.38 -7.23 16.91
C VAL A 5 7.87 -8.64 17.25
N GLY A 6 8.03 -9.47 16.22
CA GLY A 6 8.58 -10.82 16.30
C GLY A 6 10.08 -10.83 16.61
N THR A 7 10.83 -11.73 15.97
CA THR A 7 12.27 -11.88 16.23
C THR A 7 13.09 -10.99 15.31
N LEU A 8 14.16 -10.39 15.84
CA LEU A 8 15.09 -9.57 15.06
C LEU A 8 15.86 -10.37 13.99
N ASP A 9 15.91 -11.70 14.15
CA ASP A 9 16.64 -12.62 13.27
C ASP A 9 15.79 -13.14 12.08
N GLU A 10 14.53 -12.70 11.95
CA GLU A 10 13.65 -13.15 10.88
C GLU A 10 14.09 -12.54 9.53
N PRO A 11 14.53 -13.35 8.54
CA PRO A 11 14.98 -12.85 7.25
C PRO A 11 13.82 -12.39 6.36
N MET A 12 12.59 -12.80 6.69
CA MET A 12 11.42 -12.54 5.89
C MET A 12 10.64 -11.34 6.44
N GLY A 13 10.46 -10.35 5.57
CA GLY A 13 9.73 -9.13 5.86
C GLY A 13 8.23 -9.29 6.09
N GLY A 14 7.59 -8.16 6.36
CA GLY A 14 6.13 -8.04 6.41
C GLY A 14 5.54 -8.02 7.81
N GLY A 15 4.22 -7.84 7.84
CA GLY A 15 3.46 -7.78 9.06
C GLY A 15 1.99 -8.09 8.81
N TYR A 16 1.17 -7.71 9.80
CA TYR A 16 -0.26 -7.85 9.77
C TYR A 16 -0.94 -6.73 10.54
N TRP A 17 -1.99 -6.17 9.96
CA TRP A 17 -3.03 -5.45 10.67
C TRP A 17 -4.18 -6.38 11.05
N PHE A 18 -4.45 -6.49 12.36
CA PHE A 18 -5.62 -7.17 12.92
C PHE A 18 -6.62 -6.13 13.45
N GLY A 19 -7.60 -5.76 12.60
CA GLY A 19 -8.58 -4.70 12.89
C GLY A 19 -9.41 -4.94 14.15
N ASP A 20 -9.89 -6.17 14.33
CA ASP A 20 -10.66 -6.63 15.49
C ASP A 20 -9.92 -6.43 16.83
N ARG A 21 -8.60 -6.59 16.81
CA ARG A 21 -7.71 -6.49 17.98
C ARG A 21 -6.98 -5.15 18.07
N ARG A 22 -7.16 -4.28 17.08
CA ARG A 22 -6.42 -3.03 16.88
C ARG A 22 -4.89 -3.21 17.03
N LEU A 23 -4.37 -4.26 16.43
CA LEU A 23 -2.99 -4.74 16.57
C LEU A 23 -2.27 -4.68 15.23
N VAL A 24 -1.13 -3.98 15.21
CA VAL A 24 -0.10 -4.15 14.19
C VAL A 24 0.92 -5.17 14.72
N MET A 25 1.13 -6.24 13.96
CA MET A 25 2.15 -7.23 14.23
C MET A 25 3.20 -7.19 13.11
N LEU A 26 4.47 -7.04 13.47
CA LEU A 26 5.57 -7.10 12.52
C LEU A 26 6.34 -8.40 12.73
N ARG A 27 6.72 -9.06 11.64
CA ARG A 27 7.51 -10.30 11.70
C ARG A 27 8.96 -10.04 12.10
N GLY A 28 9.52 -8.91 11.65
CA GLY A 28 10.86 -8.42 12.00
C GLY A 28 10.89 -6.89 12.06
N THR A 29 12.08 -6.28 11.93
CA THR A 29 12.28 -4.82 12.08
C THR A 29 12.34 -4.05 10.76
N GLN A 30 11.64 -4.52 9.73
CA GLN A 30 11.62 -3.81 8.45
C GLN A 30 10.77 -2.55 8.56
N GLU A 31 11.39 -1.38 8.37
CA GLU A 31 10.72 -0.08 8.41
C GLU A 31 9.59 0.00 7.38
N GLU A 32 9.80 -0.55 6.17
CA GLU A 32 8.77 -0.57 5.12
C GLU A 32 7.54 -1.34 5.59
N ALA A 33 7.72 -2.52 6.20
CA ALA A 33 6.62 -3.31 6.74
C ALA A 33 5.89 -2.56 7.86
N ALA A 34 6.63 -1.87 8.75
CA ALA A 34 6.02 -1.05 9.79
C ALA A 34 5.12 0.05 9.20
N VAL A 35 5.60 0.76 8.18
CA VAL A 35 4.82 1.79 7.47
C VAL A 35 3.59 1.17 6.80
N HIS A 36 3.76 0.03 6.14
CA HIS A 36 2.69 -0.68 5.44
C HIS A 36 1.54 -1.06 6.39
N GLU A 37 1.86 -1.72 7.50
CA GLU A 37 0.82 -2.15 8.45
C GLU A 37 0.16 -0.98 9.18
N LEU A 38 0.92 0.08 9.47
CA LEU A 38 0.36 1.31 10.03
C LEU A 38 -0.58 2.00 9.03
N ALA A 39 -0.27 1.95 7.74
CA ALA A 39 -1.13 2.47 6.68
C ALA A 39 -2.44 1.67 6.59
N HIS A 40 -2.40 0.34 6.73
CA HIS A 40 -3.63 -0.46 6.86
C HIS A 40 -4.48 -0.01 8.06
N ALA A 41 -3.86 0.13 9.23
CA ALA A 41 -4.56 0.54 10.45
C ALA A 41 -5.21 1.93 10.31
N TRP A 42 -4.53 2.87 9.63
CA TRP A 42 -5.10 4.18 9.31
C TRP A 42 -6.26 4.06 8.33
N TRP A 43 -6.05 3.37 7.22
CA TRP A 43 -7.03 3.25 6.14
C TRP A 43 -8.31 2.59 6.61
N ASP A 44 -8.23 1.55 7.44
CA ASP A 44 -9.38 0.86 8.03
C ASP A 44 -10.37 1.84 8.71
N SER A 45 -9.85 2.91 9.33
CA SER A 45 -10.68 3.95 9.96
C SER A 45 -11.31 4.97 9.00
N GLN A 46 -10.74 5.13 7.80
CA GLN A 46 -11.15 6.13 6.81
C GLN A 46 -11.95 5.52 5.64
N ARG A 47 -11.80 4.22 5.43
CA ARG A 47 -12.18 3.49 4.23
C ARG A 47 -13.65 3.64 3.89
N GLU A 48 -14.56 3.47 4.85
CA GLU A 48 -16.02 3.51 4.60
C GLU A 48 -16.44 4.80 3.89
N ALA A 49 -15.84 5.94 4.25
CA ALA A 49 -16.19 7.24 3.67
C ALA A 49 -15.43 7.57 2.38
N GLN A 50 -14.29 6.92 2.11
CA GLN A 50 -13.33 7.39 1.10
C GLN A 50 -12.95 6.34 0.06
N ARG A 51 -13.39 5.07 0.22
CA ARG A 51 -12.97 3.95 -0.64
C ARG A 51 -13.17 4.21 -2.11
N ASP A 52 -14.39 4.57 -2.52
CA ASP A 52 -14.71 4.69 -3.94
C ASP A 52 -13.91 5.82 -4.59
N ALA A 53 -13.75 6.96 -3.88
CA ALA A 53 -12.93 8.07 -4.34
C ALA A 53 -11.44 7.69 -4.46
N LEU A 54 -10.91 6.90 -3.52
CA LEU A 54 -9.54 6.38 -3.61
C LEU A 54 -9.41 5.46 -4.83
N MET A 55 -10.35 4.53 -5.02
CA MET A 55 -10.31 3.57 -6.10
C MET A 55 -10.37 4.23 -7.48
N ASP A 56 -11.18 5.27 -7.63
CA ASP A 56 -11.22 6.05 -8.86
C ASP A 56 -9.88 6.75 -9.14
N LEU A 57 -9.26 7.35 -8.11
CA LEU A 57 -7.94 7.94 -8.26
C LEU A 57 -6.87 6.89 -8.61
N LEU A 58 -6.89 5.72 -7.98
CA LEU A 58 -5.93 4.65 -8.25
C LEU A 58 -6.06 4.12 -9.69
N ARG A 59 -7.29 4.00 -10.21
CA ARG A 59 -7.53 3.68 -11.63
C ARG A 59 -6.98 4.77 -12.54
N GLU A 60 -7.18 6.04 -12.19
CA GLU A 60 -6.62 7.16 -12.95
C GLU A 60 -5.08 7.12 -12.97
N LEU A 61 -4.43 6.91 -11.82
CA LEU A 61 -2.98 6.78 -11.71
C LEU A 61 -2.45 5.59 -12.51
N GLY A 62 -3.17 4.46 -12.50
CA GLY A 62 -2.83 3.30 -13.31
C GLY A 62 -2.93 3.59 -14.82
N ALA A 63 -3.95 4.33 -15.25
CA ALA A 63 -4.11 4.70 -16.65
C ALA A 63 -3.13 5.79 -17.11
N ARG A 64 -2.81 6.75 -16.23
CA ARG A 64 -1.97 7.91 -16.51
C ARG A 64 -0.98 8.14 -15.36
N PRO A 65 0.12 7.37 -15.31
CA PRO A 65 1.12 7.52 -14.27
C PRO A 65 1.73 8.93 -14.25
N PRO A 66 1.87 9.58 -13.08
CA PRO A 66 2.32 10.96 -12.99
C PRO A 66 3.84 11.06 -13.19
N ALA A 67 4.27 11.60 -14.33
CA ALA A 67 5.70 11.68 -14.70
C ALA A 67 6.55 12.52 -13.71
N GLU A 68 5.96 13.51 -13.06
CA GLU A 68 6.62 14.35 -12.05
C GLU A 68 6.93 13.60 -10.74
N TYR A 69 6.28 12.45 -10.52
CA TYR A 69 6.42 11.64 -9.31
C TYR A 69 6.86 10.22 -9.70
N PRO A 70 8.15 10.02 -10.04
CA PRO A 70 8.64 8.80 -10.68
C PRO A 70 8.40 7.54 -9.84
N ARG A 71 8.54 7.64 -8.51
CA ARG A 71 8.27 6.50 -7.62
C ARG A 71 6.79 6.12 -7.63
N ILE A 72 5.89 7.08 -7.67
CA ILE A 72 4.44 6.84 -7.77
C ILE A 72 4.07 6.29 -9.14
N ALA A 73 4.73 6.73 -10.21
CA ALA A 73 4.51 6.17 -11.54
C ALA A 73 4.94 4.69 -11.63
N GLU A 74 6.06 4.34 -11.00
CA GLU A 74 6.51 2.95 -10.87
C GLU A 74 5.51 2.13 -10.06
N LEU A 75 5.11 2.61 -8.89
CA LEU A 75 4.17 1.92 -8.01
C LEU A 75 2.79 1.74 -8.69
N ALA A 76 2.29 2.74 -9.40
CA ALA A 76 1.07 2.62 -10.19
C ALA A 76 1.20 1.55 -11.29
N THR A 77 2.38 1.43 -11.92
CA THR A 77 2.62 0.35 -12.88
C THR A 77 2.52 -1.03 -12.20
N VAL A 78 3.18 -1.18 -11.05
CA VAL A 78 3.28 -2.43 -10.30
C VAL A 78 1.93 -2.83 -9.69
N TYR A 79 1.28 -1.94 -8.94
CA TYR A 79 0.05 -2.24 -8.21
C TYR A 79 -1.20 -2.21 -9.09
N CYS A 80 -1.22 -1.46 -10.19
CA CYS A 80 -2.39 -1.39 -11.07
C CYS A 80 -2.37 -2.43 -12.21
N HIS A 81 -1.19 -2.82 -12.68
CA HIS A 81 -1.03 -3.72 -13.84
C HIS A 81 -0.25 -5.00 -13.54
N GLY A 82 0.38 -5.07 -12.36
CA GLY A 82 1.18 -6.23 -11.95
C GLY A 82 2.58 -6.27 -12.56
N ILE A 83 3.26 -7.39 -12.32
CA ILE A 83 4.63 -7.64 -12.76
C ILE A 83 4.63 -8.88 -13.65
N LYS A 84 4.73 -8.69 -14.97
CA LYS A 84 4.68 -9.79 -15.95
C LYS A 84 5.76 -10.87 -15.76
N THR A 85 6.92 -10.49 -15.22
CA THR A 85 8.02 -11.41 -14.93
C THR A 85 7.82 -12.21 -13.65
N GLN A 86 6.91 -11.78 -12.78
CA GLN A 86 6.55 -12.49 -11.55
C GLN A 86 5.43 -13.50 -11.85
N LYS A 87 5.84 -14.72 -12.18
CA LYS A 87 4.91 -15.82 -12.50
C LYS A 87 4.04 -16.17 -11.30
N ASP A 88 2.74 -16.30 -11.57
CA ASP A 88 1.75 -16.71 -10.59
C ASP A 88 0.82 -17.73 -11.25
N PRO A 89 0.97 -19.04 -10.95
CA PRO A 89 0.13 -20.09 -11.52
C PRO A 89 -1.34 -20.01 -11.09
N SER A 90 -1.65 -19.30 -10.01
CA SER A 90 -3.01 -19.12 -9.50
C SER A 90 -3.73 -17.93 -10.15
N SER A 91 -2.97 -17.03 -10.79
CA SER A 91 -3.51 -15.89 -11.51
C SER A 91 -4.00 -16.28 -12.91
N PRO A 92 -5.17 -15.78 -13.37
CA PRO A 92 -5.68 -16.07 -14.71
C PRO A 92 -4.82 -15.50 -15.84
N THR A 93 -3.89 -14.58 -15.56
CA THR A 93 -2.93 -14.07 -16.57
C THR A 93 -1.59 -14.81 -16.54
N GLY A 94 -1.39 -15.75 -15.60
CA GLY A 94 -0.13 -16.46 -15.40
C GLY A 94 0.98 -15.65 -14.72
N TYR A 95 0.68 -14.41 -14.30
CA TYR A 95 1.57 -13.53 -13.56
C TYR A 95 0.79 -12.73 -12.52
N TRP A 96 1.49 -12.19 -11.51
CA TRP A 96 0.87 -11.36 -10.48
C TRP A 96 0.33 -10.06 -11.10
N ARG A 97 -0.99 -9.82 -11.00
CA ARG A 97 -1.72 -8.75 -11.72
C ARG A 97 -1.76 -7.40 -11.00
N GLY A 98 -1.10 -7.29 -9.86
CA GLY A 98 -1.23 -6.14 -8.99
C GLY A 98 -2.51 -6.19 -8.16
N MET A 99 -2.55 -5.38 -7.12
CA MET A 99 -3.64 -5.38 -6.13
C MET A 99 -4.89 -4.65 -6.61
N LEU A 100 -4.76 -3.70 -7.55
CA LEU A 100 -5.93 -3.01 -8.10
C LEU A 100 -6.81 -3.94 -8.94
N ALA A 101 -6.20 -4.91 -9.64
CA ALA A 101 -6.92 -5.90 -10.42
C ALA A 101 -7.81 -6.83 -9.56
N GLU A 102 -7.55 -6.85 -8.25
CA GLU A 102 -8.30 -7.62 -7.24
C GLU A 102 -9.27 -6.74 -6.43
N ASP A 103 -9.45 -5.47 -6.82
CA ASP A 103 -10.24 -4.47 -6.08
C ASP A 103 -9.77 -4.29 -4.62
N ASN A 104 -8.47 -4.58 -4.39
CA ASN A 104 -7.85 -4.62 -3.07
C ASN A 104 -7.28 -3.25 -2.72
N ASP A 105 -8.17 -2.38 -2.26
CA ASP A 105 -7.85 -1.03 -1.83
C ASP A 105 -6.93 -0.98 -0.61
N HIS A 106 -7.03 -1.96 0.30
CA HIS A 106 -6.18 -2.04 1.49
C HIS A 106 -4.70 -2.18 1.13
N GLU A 107 -4.37 -3.19 0.33
CA GLU A 107 -2.98 -3.45 -0.10
C GLU A 107 -2.47 -2.35 -1.02
N THR A 108 -3.33 -1.81 -1.88
CA THR A 108 -2.93 -0.73 -2.79
C THR A 108 -2.63 0.56 -2.01
N PHE A 109 -3.47 0.94 -1.04
CA PHE A 109 -3.22 2.08 -0.17
C PHE A 109 -1.92 1.89 0.62
N ALA A 110 -1.78 0.77 1.33
CA ALA A 110 -0.60 0.51 2.14
C ALA A 110 0.68 0.43 1.29
N GLY A 111 0.61 -0.19 0.11
CA GLY A 111 1.72 -0.33 -0.82
C GLY A 111 2.21 0.99 -1.41
N PHE A 112 1.32 1.94 -1.72
CA PHE A 112 1.73 3.27 -2.16
C PHE A 112 2.41 4.05 -1.02
N CYS A 113 1.91 3.92 0.21
CA CYS A 113 2.50 4.57 1.37
C CYS A 113 3.88 4.02 1.75
N SER A 114 3.99 2.70 1.86
CA SER A 114 5.24 2.03 2.20
C SER A 114 6.26 2.16 1.07
N GLY A 115 5.82 2.13 -0.18
CA GLY A 115 6.69 2.26 -1.35
C GLY A 115 7.40 3.61 -1.48
N VAL A 116 6.91 4.66 -0.81
CA VAL A 116 7.60 5.96 -0.66
C VAL A 116 8.11 6.18 0.76
N MET A 117 8.14 5.15 1.61
CA MET A 117 8.56 5.22 3.02
C MET A 117 7.86 6.34 3.80
N ALA A 118 6.55 6.50 3.58
CA ALA A 118 5.73 7.54 4.20
C ALA A 118 6.16 8.99 3.87
N ASP A 119 6.98 9.21 2.85
CA ASP A 119 7.36 10.55 2.38
C ASP A 119 6.26 11.17 1.51
N ALA A 120 5.47 12.05 2.11
CA ALA A 120 4.37 12.74 1.46
C ALA A 120 4.82 13.68 0.32
N ALA A 121 6.09 14.11 0.28
CA ALA A 121 6.60 14.97 -0.78
C ALA A 121 6.74 14.21 -2.12
N GLN A 122 6.83 12.89 -2.06
CA GLN A 122 6.90 12.03 -3.25
C GLN A 122 5.52 11.69 -3.82
N MET A 123 4.43 12.14 -3.19
CA MET A 123 3.07 11.85 -3.63
C MET A 123 2.44 13.04 -4.37
N PRO A 124 1.71 12.80 -5.49
CA PRO A 124 0.84 13.81 -6.07
C PRO A 124 -0.15 14.37 -5.03
N PRO A 125 -0.48 15.67 -5.07
CA PRO A 125 -1.37 16.29 -4.09
C PRO A 125 -2.72 15.59 -3.91
N ALA A 126 -3.30 15.08 -5.01
CA ALA A 126 -4.57 14.35 -4.98
C ALA A 126 -4.46 13.03 -4.19
N LEU A 127 -3.38 12.27 -4.36
CA LEU A 127 -3.14 11.03 -3.61
C LEU A 127 -2.81 11.32 -2.14
N ARG A 128 -1.95 12.32 -1.91
CA ARG A 128 -1.54 12.75 -0.56
C ARG A 128 -2.74 13.13 0.33
N ALA A 129 -3.83 13.63 -0.26
CA ALA A 129 -5.02 14.03 0.49
C ALA A 129 -5.63 12.87 1.31
N PHE A 130 -5.58 11.64 0.82
CA PHE A 130 -6.07 10.44 1.51
C PHE A 130 -5.23 10.06 2.74
N TYR A 131 -4.01 10.58 2.83
CA TYR A 131 -3.08 10.35 3.94
C TYR A 131 -3.06 11.49 4.96
N ARG A 132 -3.93 12.49 4.81
CA ARG A 132 -3.99 13.63 5.74
C ARG A 132 -4.28 13.15 7.16
N GLY A 133 -3.45 13.57 8.12
CA GLY A 133 -3.56 13.15 9.52
C GLY A 133 -2.77 11.88 9.85
N PHE A 134 -2.35 11.12 8.83
CA PHE A 134 -1.39 10.03 8.97
C PHE A 134 0.03 10.49 8.68
N LEU A 135 0.25 11.10 7.50
CA LEU A 135 1.56 11.59 7.09
C LEU A 135 1.77 13.03 7.54
N ARG A 136 3.02 13.36 7.90
CA ARG A 136 3.43 14.75 8.15
C ARG A 136 3.69 15.41 6.79
N THR A 137 3.06 16.55 6.57
CA THR A 137 3.20 17.38 5.36
C THR A 137 3.96 18.66 5.66
#